data_AF-A0A9W7DLU5-F1
#
_entry.id   AF-A0A9W7DLU5-F1
#
_cell.length_a   1.000
_cell.length_b   1.000
_cell.length_c   1.000
_cell.angle_alpha   90.00
_cell.angle_beta   90.00
_cell.angle_gamma   90.00
#
_symmetry.space_group_name_H-M   'P 1'
#
loop_
_entity.id
_entity.type
_entity.pdbx_description
1 polymer ?
#
loop_
_entity_poly.entity_id
_entity_poly.type
_entity_poly.pdbx_seq_one_letter_code
_entity_poly.pdbx_strand_id
1 'polypeptide(L)' 'MAKAKARTTIVQLISSAKTGYRRTLVVPRTAQPITQVRYDPVVQRHVLFTESRKRKGEVQKPLDFSRGAFNWMKKRK' A
#
# COMPACT_ATOMS: atom_id res chain seq x y z
N MET A 1 11.06 27.59 11.72
CA MET A 1 10.62 27.03 10.42
C MET A 1 10.73 25.52 10.46
N ALA A 2 9.63 24.77 10.30
CA ALA A 2 9.68 23.31 10.31
C ALA A 2 10.33 22.79 9.01
N LYS A 3 11.25 21.82 9.13
CA LYS A 3 11.92 21.20 7.97
C LYS A 3 10.88 20.54 7.06
N ALA A 4 10.90 20.90 5.78
CA ALA A 4 10.01 20.30 4.79
C ALA A 4 10.23 18.78 4.72
N LYS A 5 9.14 18.00 4.74
CA LYS A 5 9.19 16.54 4.63
C LYS A 5 9.49 16.13 3.18
N ALA A 6 10.22 15.02 3.02
CA ALA A 6 10.48 14.45 1.70
C ALA A 6 9.19 14.02 0.99
N ARG A 7 9.12 14.27 -0.33
CA ARG A 7 7.96 13.95 -1.18
C ARG A 7 7.83 12.45 -1.46
N THR A 8 8.95 11.75 -1.55
CA THR A 8 9.02 10.30 -1.80
C THR A 8 9.50 9.55 -0.57
N THR A 9 9.23 8.24 -0.53
CA THR A 9 9.66 7.34 0.53
C THR A 9 10.06 6.01 -0.10
N ILE A 10 11.10 5.40 0.46
CA ILE A 10 11.57 4.08 0.04
C ILE A 10 10.76 3.02 0.80
N VAL A 11 10.22 2.05 0.07
CA VAL A 11 9.36 0.99 0.60
C VAL A 11 9.96 -0.35 0.23
N GLN A 12 9.88 -1.30 1.17
CA GLN A 12 10.21 -2.69 0.91
C GLN A 12 8.92 -3.49 0.77
N LEU A 13 8.84 -4.30 -0.27
CA LEU A 13 7.78 -5.26 -0.49
C LEU A 13 8.31 -6.67 -0.21
N ILE A 14 7.53 -7.47 0.50
CA ILE A 14 7.85 -8.85 0.87
C ILE A 14 7.02 -9.79 0.01
N SER A 15 7.65 -10.88 -0.45
CA SER A 15 6.97 -11.96 -1.15
C SER A 15 5.94 -12.65 -0.26
N SER A 16 4.71 -12.80 -0.75
CA SER A 16 3.64 -13.53 -0.05
C SER A 16 3.93 -15.04 0.08
N ALA A 17 4.89 -15.59 -0.68
CA ALA A 17 5.32 -16.97 -0.54
C ALA A 17 6.25 -17.22 0.67
N LYS A 18 6.51 -16.20 1.51
CA LYS A 18 7.28 -16.29 2.76
C LYS A 18 8.72 -16.78 2.59
N THR A 19 9.30 -16.60 1.42
CA THR A 19 10.72 -16.91 1.11
C THR A 19 11.71 -15.93 1.72
N GLY A 20 11.22 -14.78 2.20
CA GLY A 20 12.07 -13.68 2.65
C GLY A 20 12.63 -12.82 1.53
N TYR A 21 12.36 -13.15 0.25
CA TYR A 21 12.74 -12.30 -0.88
C TYR A 21 11.98 -10.96 -0.84
N ARG A 22 12.72 -9.87 -1.09
CA ARG A 22 12.23 -8.50 -0.91
C ARG A 22 12.57 -7.66 -2.12
N ARG A 23 11.69 -6.73 -2.45
CA ARG A 23 11.92 -5.75 -3.50
C ARG A 23 11.76 -4.34 -2.97
N THR A 24 12.69 -3.45 -3.33
CA THR A 24 12.68 -2.05 -2.90
C THR A 24 12.09 -1.17 -4.00
N LEU A 25 11.21 -0.24 -3.64
CA LEU A 25 10.61 0.75 -4.54
C LEU A 25 10.71 2.16 -3.95
N VAL A 26 10.76 3.16 -4.84
CA VAL A 26 10.60 4.57 -4.47
C VAL A 26 9.17 5.00 -4.84
N VAL A 27 8.44 5.54 -3.86
CA VAL A 27 7.01 5.78 -3.98
C VAL A 27 6.67 7.17 -3.41
N PRO A 28 5.69 7.90 -3.97
CA PRO A 28 5.15 9.10 -3.32
C PRO A 28 4.67 8.80 -1.89
N ARG A 29 4.92 9.71 -0.96
CA ARG A 29 4.58 9.50 0.46
C ARG A 29 3.07 9.40 0.72
N THR A 30 2.27 10.03 -0.13
CA THR A 30 0.80 10.05 -0.07
C THR A 30 0.14 8.83 -0.73
N ALA A 31 0.92 7.98 -1.40
CA ALA A 31 0.38 6.82 -2.10
C ALA A 31 -0.26 5.81 -1.13
N GLN A 32 -1.26 5.09 -1.63
CA GLN A 32 -1.85 3.96 -0.94
C GLN A 32 -0.85 2.80 -0.79
N PRO A 33 -1.06 1.87 0.15
CA PRO A 33 -0.23 0.67 0.27
C PRO A 33 -0.17 -0.10 -1.04
N ILE A 34 1.05 -0.36 -1.53
CA ILE A 34 1.29 -1.01 -2.81
C ILE A 34 1.25 -2.52 -2.67
N THR A 35 0.53 -3.14 -3.59
CA THR A 35 0.59 -4.58 -3.84
C THR A 35 0.89 -4.81 -5.32
N GLN A 36 1.80 -5.72 -5.65
CA GLN A 36 2.12 -6.04 -7.04
C GLN A 36 2.47 -7.52 -7.21
N VAL A 37 2.13 -8.11 -8.35
CA VAL A 37 2.54 -9.48 -8.70
C VAL A 37 3.86 -9.41 -9.44
N ARG A 38 4.90 -10.10 -8.94
CA ARG A 38 6.25 -10.13 -9.52
C ARG A 38 6.89 -11.50 -9.33
N TYR A 39 7.93 -11.78 -10.12
CA TYR A 39 8.70 -13.01 -9.99
C TYR A 39 9.46 -13.06 -8.67
N ASP A 40 9.34 -14.18 -7.95
CA ASP A 40 10.18 -14.52 -6.80
C ASP A 40 11.17 -15.61 -7.24
N PRO A 41 12.49 -15.33 -7.24
CA PRO A 41 13.50 -16.29 -7.71
C PRO A 41 13.64 -17.53 -6.81
N VAL A 42 13.18 -17.48 -5.55
CA VAL A 42 13.26 -18.61 -4.63
C VAL A 42 12.16 -19.64 -4.93
N VAL A 43 10.96 -19.18 -5.28
CA VAL A 43 9.82 -20.06 -5.65
C VAL A 43 9.72 -20.30 -7.15
N GLN A 44 10.52 -19.57 -7.94
CA GLN A 44 10.56 -19.63 -9.40
C GLN A 44 9.20 -19.38 -10.07
N ARG A 45 8.39 -18.48 -9.51
CA ARG A 45 7.07 -18.13 -10.05
C ARG A 45 6.69 -16.70 -9.73
N HIS A 46 5.64 -16.21 -10.39
CA HIS A 46 5.05 -14.91 -10.07
C HIS A 46 4.19 -15.01 -8.82
N VAL A 47 4.46 -14.13 -7.86
CA VAL A 47 3.86 -14.12 -6.53
C VAL A 47 3.42 -12.70 -6.18
N LEU A 48 2.41 -12.56 -5.32
CA LEU A 48 2.00 -11.26 -4.80
C LEU A 48 3.05 -10.73 -3.82
N PHE A 49 3.41 -9.46 -3.96
CA PHE A 49 4.29 -8.73 -3.06
C PHE A 49 3.49 -7.65 -2.33
N THR A 50 3.65 -7.56 -1.01
CA THR A 50 2.95 -6.62 -0.12
C THR A 50 3.94 -5.78 0.68
N GLU A 51 3.59 -4.54 1.06
CA GLU A 51 4.48 -3.69 1.88
C GLU A 51 4.85 -4.35 3.21
N SER A 52 6.14 -4.32 3.55
CA SER A 52 6.66 -4.86 4.81
C SER A 52 6.18 -4.07 6.03
N ARG A 53 6.08 -2.75 5.87
CA ARG A 53 5.77 -1.82 6.94
C ARG A 53 4.53 -1.01 6.59
N LYS A 54 3.56 -0.99 7.51
CA LYS A 54 2.38 -0.15 7.40
C LYS A 54 2.77 1.33 7.44
N ARG A 55 2.20 2.12 6.54
CA ARG A 55 2.37 3.57 6.46
C ARG A 55 1.03 4.26 6.70
N LYS A 56 1.06 5.47 7.29
CA LYS A 56 -0.14 6.33 7.37
C LYS A 56 -0.36 6.95 5.99
N GLY A 57 -1.13 6.26 5.15
CA GLY A 57 -1.58 6.76 3.86
C GLY A 57 -2.84 7.61 3.97
N GLU A 58 -3.12 8.39 2.95
CA GLU A 58 -4.38 9.11 2.84
C GLU A 58 -5.47 8.14 2.38
N VAL A 59 -6.49 7.93 3.22
CA VAL A 59 -7.63 7.09 2.86
C VAL A 59 -8.54 7.92 1.96
N GLN A 60 -8.57 7.58 0.67
CA GLN A 60 -9.56 8.19 -0.22
C GLN A 60 -10.95 7.74 0.22
N LYS A 61 -11.92 8.67 0.20
CA LYS A 61 -13.32 8.34 0.48
C LYS A 61 -13.75 7.26 -0.53
N PRO A 62 -14.28 6.11 -0.09
CA PRO A 62 -14.74 5.09 -1.02
C PRO A 62 -15.89 5.67 -1.85
N LEU A 63 -15.88 5.35 -3.15
CA LEU A 63 -17.02 5.63 -4.01
C LEU A 63 -18.15 4.67 -3.61
N ASP A 64 -19.35 5.22 -3.40
CA ASP A 64 -20.54 4.41 -3.18
C ASP A 64 -21.16 4.06 -4.54
N PHE A 65 -21.26 2.76 -4.81
CA PHE A 65 -21.89 2.23 -6.03
C PHE A 65 -23.35 1.84 -5.80
N SER A 66 -23.83 1.82 -4.56
CA SER A 66 -25.25 1.72 -4.27
C SER A 66 -25.87 3.10 -4.53
N ARG A 67 -26.89 3.17 -5.39
CA ARG A 67 -27.56 4.43 -5.78
C ARG A 67 -28.27 5.16 -4.60
N GLY A 68 -28.06 4.72 -3.36
CA GLY A 68 -28.57 5.33 -2.14
C GLY A 68 -27.63 6.42 -1.63
N ALA A 69 -28.17 7.40 -0.92
CA ALA A 69 -27.37 8.44 -0.28
C ALA A 69 -26.40 7.83 0.75
N PHE A 70 -25.13 7.72 0.36
CA PHE A 70 -24.03 7.20 1.18
C PHE A 70 -23.88 7.99 2.49
N ASN A 71 -24.53 7.52 3.55
CA ASN A 71 -24.52 8.17 4.85
C ASN A 71 -23.25 7.78 5.63
N TRP A 72 -22.09 8.22 5.12
CA TRP A 72 -20.74 7.86 5.61
C TRP A 72 -20.46 8.30 7.05
N MET A 73 -21.33 9.14 7.63
CA MET A 73 -21.19 9.69 8.98
C MET A 73 -21.89 8.87 10.10
N LYS A 74 -22.63 7.79 9.81
CA LYS A 74 -23.42 7.06 10.84
C LYS A 74 -22.74 5.84 11.51
N LYS A 75 -21.48 5.50 11.19
CA LYS A 75 -20.77 4.36 11.82
C LYS A 75 -19.55 4.78 12.65
N ARG A 76 -19.70 5.82 13.46
CA ARG A 76 -18.83 6.08 14.61
C ARG A 76 -19.70 6.05 15.88
N LYS A 77 -20.06 4.85 16.31
CA LYS A 77 -20.56 4.58 17.66
C LYS A 77 -19.88 3.32 18.15
#